data_AF-A0A7G5GTM1-F1
#
_entry.id   AF-A0A7G5GTM1-F1
#
_cell.length_a   1.000
_cell.length_b   1.000
_cell.length_c   1.000
_cell.angle_alpha   90.00
_cell.angle_beta   90.00
_cell.angle_gamma   90.00
#
_symmetry.space_group_name_H-M   'P 1'
#
loop_
_entity.id
_entity.type
_entity.pdbx_description
1 polymer ?
#
loop_
_entity_poly.entity_id
_entity_poly.type
_entity_poly.pdbx_seq_one_letter_code
_entity_poly.pdbx_strand_id
1 'polypeptide(L)'
;MLFLLDTNVLINLIRRNVELPPYSAISIITVAELKAFATKRKWGYQKRLALEKILGEIPIFGIEFSLTDVYATIDAYSQGELMNDPLPVGVSARNMGKNDIWIAATALFYDAELHTSDNDFDHLPAIGLRLNKIGSST
;
A
#
# COMPACT_ATOMS: atom_id res chain seq x y z
N MET A 1 -11.27 -7.43 -10.86
CA MET A 1 -9.94 -6.81 -10.72
C MET A 1 -9.69 -6.62 -9.23
N LEU A 2 -8.51 -6.97 -8.74
CA LEU A 2 -8.16 -6.94 -7.32
C LEU A 2 -7.64 -5.53 -6.94
N PHE A 3 -8.12 -5.00 -5.81
CA PHE A 3 -7.70 -3.68 -5.30
C PHE A 3 -6.88 -3.86 -4.04
N LEU A 4 -5.60 -3.48 -4.06
CA LEU A 4 -4.78 -3.44 -2.85
C LEU A 4 -4.95 -2.07 -2.19
N LEU A 5 -5.49 -2.03 -0.98
CA LEU A 5 -5.69 -0.78 -0.27
C LEU A 5 -4.45 -0.43 0.55
N ASP A 6 -3.92 0.76 0.34
CA ASP A 6 -2.89 1.35 1.19
C ASP A 6 -3.46 1.68 2.59
N THR A 7 -2.58 1.78 3.58
CA THR A 7 -2.89 2.10 4.97
C THR A 7 -3.68 3.40 5.10
N ASN A 8 -3.32 4.44 4.34
CA ASN A 8 -4.03 5.74 4.41
C ASN A 8 -5.50 5.63 3.94
N VAL A 9 -5.77 4.84 2.89
CA VAL A 9 -7.11 4.60 2.36
C VAL A 9 -7.93 3.86 3.41
N LEU A 10 -7.40 2.77 3.95
CA LEU A 10 -8.12 1.95 4.91
C LEU A 10 -8.42 2.72 6.21
N ILE A 11 -7.49 3.53 6.71
CA ILE A 11 -7.73 4.43 7.85
C ILE A 11 -8.89 5.40 7.55
N ASN A 12 -8.93 5.99 6.36
CA ASN A 12 -9.97 6.94 5.98
C ASN A 12 -11.34 6.28 5.84
N LEU A 13 -11.42 5.08 5.25
CA LEU A 13 -12.65 4.30 5.16
C LEU A 13 -13.20 3.97 6.57
N ILE A 14 -12.33 3.51 7.47
CA ILE A 14 -12.69 3.23 8.87
C ILE A 14 -13.22 4.48 9.57
N ARG A 15 -12.55 5.63 9.40
CA ARG A 15 -12.97 6.90 10.03
C ARG A 15 -14.33 7.38 9.53
N ARG A 16 -14.61 7.21 8.24
CA ARG A 16 -15.87 7.62 7.61
C ARG A 16 -16.97 6.60 7.74
N ASN A 17 -16.68 5.41 8.30
CA ASN A 17 -17.60 4.29 8.39
C ASN A 17 -18.21 3.94 7.01
N VAL A 18 -17.35 3.95 5.99
CA VAL A 18 -17.70 3.62 4.60
C VAL A 18 -17.37 2.14 4.38
N GLU A 19 -18.24 1.44 3.65
CA GLU A 19 -18.01 0.04 3.27
C GLU A 19 -16.74 -0.10 2.41
N LEU A 20 -16.06 -1.24 2.56
CA LEU A 20 -14.92 -1.56 1.73
C LEU A 20 -15.37 -1.71 0.27
N PRO A 21 -14.61 -1.19 -0.69
CA PRO A 21 -14.85 -1.50 -2.09
C PRO A 21 -14.87 -3.02 -2.31
N PRO A 22 -15.70 -3.52 -3.25
CA PRO A 22 -15.67 -4.93 -3.60
C PRO A 22 -14.29 -5.30 -4.16
N TYR A 23 -13.85 -6.53 -3.92
CA TYR A 23 -12.53 -7.05 -4.34
C TYR A 23 -11.33 -6.34 -3.71
N SER A 24 -11.51 -5.68 -2.57
CA SER A 24 -10.40 -5.14 -1.77
C SER A 24 -9.61 -6.25 -1.08
N ALA A 25 -8.30 -6.05 -1.02
CA ALA A 25 -7.34 -6.80 -0.22
C ALA A 25 -6.31 -5.84 0.37
N ILE A 26 -5.52 -6.31 1.32
CA ILE A 26 -4.43 -5.54 1.93
C ILE A 26 -3.16 -6.36 2.09
N SER A 27 -2.02 -5.68 2.18
CA SER A 27 -0.77 -6.31 2.58
C SER A 27 -0.75 -6.55 4.10
N ILE A 28 -0.05 -7.59 4.55
CA ILE A 28 0.25 -7.80 5.97
C ILE A 28 1.01 -6.59 6.58
N ILE A 29 1.73 -5.83 5.75
CA ILE A 29 2.39 -4.59 6.17
C ILE A 29 1.35 -3.53 6.56
N THR A 30 0.30 -3.35 5.77
CA THR A 30 -0.84 -2.47 6.10
C THR A 30 -1.50 -2.88 7.42
N VAL A 31 -1.65 -4.18 7.68
CA VAL A 31 -2.15 -4.69 8.97
C VAL A 31 -1.25 -4.25 10.12
N ALA A 32 0.07 -4.41 9.98
CA ALA A 32 1.04 -4.00 11.00
C ALA A 32 0.98 -2.49 11.26
N GLU A 33 0.89 -1.67 10.21
CA GLU A 33 0.77 -0.21 10.34
C GLU A 33 -0.51 0.22 11.02
N LEU A 34 -1.65 -0.42 10.71
CA LEU A 34 -2.93 -0.16 11.37
C LEU A 34 -2.89 -0.49 12.86
N LYS A 35 -2.32 -1.65 13.23
CA LYS A 35 -2.19 -2.05 14.63
C LYS A 35 -1.23 -1.11 15.38
N ALA A 36 -0.14 -0.69 14.74
CA ALA A 36 0.77 0.31 15.30
C ALA A 36 0.08 1.67 15.48
N PHE A 37 -0.70 2.12 14.49
CA PHE A 37 -1.48 3.35 14.55
C PHE A 37 -2.51 3.32 15.70
N ALA A 38 -3.30 2.25 15.79
CA ALA A 38 -4.29 2.06 16.86
C ALA A 38 -3.64 2.05 18.26
N THR A 39 -2.44 1.47 18.37
CA THR A 39 -1.64 1.45 19.61
C THR A 39 -1.17 2.86 19.97
N LYS A 40 -0.50 3.56 19.04
CA LYS A 40 0.00 4.93 19.24
C LYS A 40 -1.11 5.92 19.58
N ARG A 41 -2.29 5.76 18.97
CA ARG A 41 -3.48 6.60 19.22
C ARG A 41 -4.32 6.19 20.43
N LYS A 42 -3.87 5.19 21.21
CA LYS A 42 -4.56 4.69 22.41
C LYS A 42 -6.03 4.37 22.16
N TRP A 43 -6.35 3.72 21.04
CA TRP A 43 -7.72 3.34 20.72
C TRP A 43 -8.33 2.46 21.81
N GLY A 44 -9.54 2.80 22.26
CA GLY A 44 -10.31 2.00 23.20
C GLY A 44 -10.84 0.71 22.58
N TYR A 45 -11.39 -0.16 23.42
CA TYR A 45 -11.86 -1.51 23.04
C TYR A 45 -12.77 -1.51 21.80
N GLN A 46 -13.77 -0.63 21.75
CA GLN A 46 -14.74 -0.58 20.64
C GLN A 46 -14.07 -0.31 19.28
N LYS A 47 -13.12 0.64 19.21
CA LYS A 47 -12.40 0.94 17.96
C LYS A 47 -11.48 -0.19 17.53
N ARG A 48 -10.86 -0.88 18.48
CA ARG A 48 -10.03 -2.06 18.19
C ARG A 48 -10.87 -3.24 17.71
N LEU A 49 -12.04 -3.45 18.30
CA LEU A 49 -12.97 -4.50 17.87
C LEU A 49 -13.46 -4.26 16.45
N ALA A 50 -13.80 -3.01 16.09
CA ALA A 50 -14.17 -2.65 14.73
C ALA A 50 -13.02 -2.91 13.73
N LEU A 51 -11.77 -2.54 14.10
CA LEU A 51 -10.59 -2.85 13.29
C LEU A 51 -10.41 -4.36 13.09
N GLU A 52 -10.42 -5.15 14.15
CA GLU A 52 -10.23 -6.61 14.06
C GLU A 52 -11.36 -7.28 13.27
N LYS A 53 -12.60 -6.76 13.34
CA LYS A 53 -13.70 -7.25 12.48
C LYS A 53 -13.39 -7.04 11.00
N ILE A 54 -12.95 -5.83 10.63
CA ILE A 54 -12.56 -5.52 9.24
C ILE A 54 -11.41 -6.41 8.79
N LEU A 55 -10.38 -6.57 9.64
CA LEU A 55 -9.23 -7.43 9.35
C LEU A 55 -9.58 -8.92 9.24
N GLY A 56 -10.67 -9.36 9.87
CA GLY A 56 -11.18 -10.73 9.76
C GLY A 56 -12.00 -11.00 8.50
N GLU A 57 -12.43 -9.95 7.79
CA GLU A 57 -13.28 -10.04 6.60
C GLU A 57 -12.50 -9.76 5.30
N ILE A 58 -11.50 -8.89 5.35
CA ILE A 58 -10.70 -8.51 4.17
C ILE A 58 -9.58 -9.54 3.90
N PRO A 59 -9.37 -9.98 2.64
CA PRO A 59 -8.19 -10.77 2.27
C PRO A 59 -6.87 -10.05 2.61
N ILE A 60 -5.95 -10.78 3.23
CA ILE A 60 -4.61 -10.27 3.61
C ILE A 60 -3.55 -11.07 2.86
N PHE A 61 -2.69 -10.38 2.10
CA PHE A 61 -1.53 -10.99 1.46
C PHE A 61 -0.30 -10.91 2.35
N GLY A 62 0.34 -12.06 2.55
CA GLY A 62 1.60 -12.18 3.28
C GLY A 62 2.81 -11.73 2.47
N ILE A 63 3.99 -11.86 3.07
CA ILE A 63 5.26 -11.72 2.37
C ILE A 63 5.73 -13.12 1.97
N GLU A 64 5.89 -13.32 0.67
CA GLU A 64 6.50 -14.51 0.08
C GLU A 64 7.95 -14.23 -0.28
N PHE A 65 8.80 -15.27 -0.32
CA PHE A 65 10.21 -15.10 -0.71
C PHE A 65 10.34 -14.49 -2.11
N SER A 66 9.51 -14.87 -3.08
CA SER A 66 9.52 -14.29 -4.43
C SER A 66 9.18 -12.79 -4.48
N LEU A 67 8.56 -12.26 -3.43
CA LEU A 67 8.21 -10.84 -3.33
C LEU A 67 9.45 -9.98 -3.04
N THR A 68 10.54 -10.57 -2.53
CA THR A 68 11.80 -9.85 -2.24
C THR A 68 12.45 -9.31 -3.51
N ASP A 69 12.34 -10.02 -4.63
CA ASP A 69 12.91 -9.60 -5.91
C ASP A 69 12.14 -8.40 -6.48
N VAL A 70 10.82 -8.40 -6.33
CA VAL A 70 9.95 -7.27 -6.70
C VAL A 70 10.26 -6.06 -5.80
N TYR A 71 10.42 -6.28 -4.50
CA TYR A 71 10.84 -5.23 -3.56
C TYR A 71 12.18 -4.59 -3.99
N ALA A 72 13.19 -5.41 -4.27
CA ALA A 72 14.51 -4.91 -4.66
C ALA A 72 14.46 -4.12 -5.97
N THR A 73 13.64 -4.57 -6.92
CA THR A 73 13.40 -3.87 -8.18
C THR A 73 12.77 -2.49 -7.94
N ILE A 74 11.74 -2.41 -7.08
CA ILE A 74 11.08 -1.14 -6.76
C ILE A 74 12.02 -0.18 -6.02
N ASP A 75 12.80 -0.67 -5.04
CA ASP A 75 13.77 0.16 -4.29
C ASP A 75 14.84 0.72 -5.25
N ALA A 76 15.46 -0.13 -6.07
CA ALA A 76 16.47 0.30 -7.04
C ALA A 76 15.89 1.26 -8.10
N TYR A 77 14.70 0.97 -8.63
CA TYR A 77 14.03 1.87 -9.58
C TYR A 77 13.73 3.23 -8.95
N SER A 78 13.22 3.24 -7.72
CA SER A 78 12.90 4.47 -6.99
C SER A 78 14.13 5.32 -6.69
N GLN A 79 15.30 4.70 -6.50
CA GLN A 79 16.57 5.41 -6.34
C GLN A 79 17.20 5.84 -7.67
N GLY A 80 16.63 5.44 -8.82
CA GLY A 80 17.23 5.67 -10.14
C GLY A 80 18.47 4.82 -10.41
N GLU A 81 18.61 3.71 -9.69
CA GLU A 81 19.76 2.80 -9.74
C GLU A 81 19.46 1.53 -10.55
N LEU A 82 18.24 1.38 -11.06
CA LEU A 82 17.86 0.25 -11.91
C LEU A 82 18.40 0.44 -13.34
N MET A 83 19.51 -0.24 -13.66
CA MET A 83 20.28 0.00 -14.90
C MET A 83 19.46 -0.16 -16.19
N ASN A 84 18.57 -1.15 -16.25
CA ASN A 84 17.81 -1.45 -17.47
C ASN A 84 16.53 -0.61 -17.60
N ASP A 85 16.09 0.00 -16.51
CA ASP A 85 14.86 0.78 -16.43
C ASP A 85 15.16 2.07 -15.63
N PRO A 86 15.93 3.02 -16.20
CA PRO A 86 16.25 4.25 -15.51
C PRO A 86 15.00 5.11 -15.32
N LEU A 87 15.04 6.00 -14.33
CA LEU A 87 13.97 6.98 -14.13
C LEU A 87 13.78 7.85 -15.39
N PRO A 88 12.53 8.18 -15.77
CA PRO A 88 12.27 9.08 -16.88
C PRO A 88 12.95 10.44 -16.71
N VAL A 89 13.29 11.08 -17.83
CA VAL A 89 13.91 12.42 -17.83
C VAL A 89 13.02 13.40 -17.05
N GLY A 90 13.62 14.08 -16.07
CA GLY A 90 12.91 15.04 -15.21
C GLY A 90 12.29 14.44 -13.94
N VAL A 91 12.38 13.11 -13.75
CA VAL A 91 12.00 12.44 -12.51
C VAL A 91 13.24 12.28 -11.63
N SER A 92 13.18 12.78 -10.39
CA SER A 92 14.25 12.59 -9.40
C SER A 92 14.10 11.26 -8.67
N ALA A 93 15.22 10.76 -8.14
CA ALA A 93 15.21 9.68 -7.15
C ALA A 93 14.26 10.02 -5.98
N ARG A 94 13.58 8.99 -5.45
CA ARG A 94 12.61 9.09 -4.38
C ARG A 94 12.96 8.14 -3.24
N ASN A 95 13.08 8.72 -2.06
CA ASN A 95 13.23 7.96 -0.82
C ASN A 95 11.85 7.49 -0.35
N MET A 96 11.43 6.31 -0.81
CA MET A 96 10.20 5.67 -0.35
C MET A 96 10.35 5.13 1.07
N GLY A 97 9.26 5.19 1.85
CA GLY A 97 9.18 4.46 3.11
C GLY A 97 9.32 2.96 2.88
N LYS A 98 10.03 2.26 3.75
CA LYS A 98 10.28 0.82 3.58
C LYS A 98 9.00 -0.02 3.58
N ASN A 99 7.97 0.44 4.29
CA ASN A 99 6.65 -0.18 4.25
C ASN A 99 5.94 0.08 2.92
N ASP A 100 6.06 1.28 2.35
CA ASP A 100 5.47 1.63 1.05
C ASP A 100 6.05 0.76 -0.07
N ILE A 101 7.36 0.49 -0.03
CA ILE A 101 7.99 -0.42 -1.01
C ILE A 101 7.39 -1.83 -0.90
N TRP A 102 7.18 -2.36 0.31
CA TRP A 102 6.53 -3.67 0.48
C TRP A 102 5.07 -3.68 0.00
N ILE A 103 4.32 -2.60 0.24
CA ILE A 103 2.94 -2.46 -0.23
C ILE A 103 2.91 -2.40 -1.76
N ALA A 104 3.77 -1.60 -2.38
CA ALA A 104 3.91 -1.54 -3.83
C ALA A 104 4.35 -2.88 -4.43
N ALA A 105 5.30 -3.56 -3.80
CA ALA A 105 5.76 -4.89 -4.23
C ALA A 105 4.62 -5.93 -4.15
N THR A 106 3.79 -5.86 -3.10
CA THR A 106 2.61 -6.72 -2.97
C THR A 106 1.62 -6.44 -4.09
N ALA A 107 1.33 -5.18 -4.39
CA ALA A 107 0.40 -4.83 -5.47
C ALA A 107 0.91 -5.30 -6.83
N LEU A 108 2.19 -5.06 -7.13
CA LEU A 108 2.80 -5.46 -8.39
C LEU A 108 2.89 -6.99 -8.54
N PHE A 109 3.28 -7.71 -7.49
CA PHE A 109 3.42 -9.17 -7.50
C PHE A 109 2.10 -9.89 -7.75
N TYR A 110 1.00 -9.41 -7.16
CA TYR A 110 -0.34 -10.02 -7.30
C TYR A 110 -1.16 -9.42 -8.46
N ASP A 111 -0.57 -8.58 -9.30
CA ASP A 111 -1.27 -7.86 -10.36
C ASP A 111 -2.53 -7.13 -9.82
N ALA A 112 -2.39 -6.45 -8.69
CA ALA A 112 -3.44 -5.66 -8.06
C ALA A 112 -3.29 -4.18 -8.40
N GLU A 113 -4.41 -3.47 -8.50
CA GLU A 113 -4.38 -2.00 -8.57
C GLU A 113 -4.20 -1.44 -7.15
N LEU A 114 -3.14 -0.65 -6.94
CA LEU A 114 -2.87 -0.01 -5.67
C LEU A 114 -3.74 1.24 -5.51
N HIS A 115 -4.55 1.27 -4.46
CA HIS A 115 -5.37 2.42 -4.10
C HIS A 115 -4.68 3.17 -2.98
N THR A 116 -4.27 4.42 -3.25
CA THR A 116 -3.55 5.27 -2.29
C THR A 116 -3.93 6.73 -2.43
N SER A 117 -3.76 7.52 -1.36
CA SER A 117 -3.75 8.98 -1.45
C SER A 117 -2.34 9.57 -1.55
N ASP A 118 -1.29 8.78 -1.31
CA ASP A 118 0.10 9.26 -1.23
C ASP A 118 0.74 9.40 -2.62
N ASN A 119 1.54 10.46 -2.81
CA ASN A 119 2.28 10.73 -4.03
C ASN A 119 3.54 9.87 -4.14
N ASP A 120 3.96 9.20 -3.07
CA ASP A 120 5.18 8.39 -3.03
C ASP A 120 5.20 7.27 -4.10
N PHE A 121 4.04 6.85 -4.60
CA PHE A 121 3.89 5.79 -5.60
C PHE A 121 3.82 6.29 -7.06
N ASP A 122 3.76 7.60 -7.28
CA ASP A 122 3.40 8.19 -8.59
C ASP A 122 4.37 7.84 -9.74
N HIS A 123 5.62 7.43 -9.45
CA HIS A 123 6.62 7.05 -10.46
C HIS A 123 6.57 5.56 -10.83
N LEU A 124 5.92 4.72 -10.02
CA LEU A 124 5.88 3.27 -10.19
C LEU A 124 5.00 2.76 -11.35
N PRO A 125 4.03 3.51 -11.91
CA PRO A 125 3.35 3.08 -13.13
C PRO A 125 4.29 2.82 -14.31
N ALA A 126 5.47 3.45 -14.34
CA ALA A 126 6.45 3.21 -15.40
C ALA A 126 7.04 1.78 -15.37
N ILE A 127 7.00 1.11 -14.22
CA ILE A 127 7.43 -0.29 -14.05
C ILE A 127 6.22 -1.25 -13.91
N GLY A 128 5.03 -0.82 -14.33
CA GLY A 128 3.85 -1.67 -14.46
C GLY A 128 2.88 -1.63 -13.27
N LEU A 129 3.15 -0.85 -12.22
CA LEU A 129 2.22 -0.74 -11.10
C LEU A 129 0.95 0.02 -11.51
N ARG A 130 -0.21 -0.62 -11.44
CA ARG A 130 -1.50 0.07 -11.60
C ARG A 130 -1.80 0.87 -10.34
N LEU A 131 -2.05 2.16 -10.52
CA LEU A 131 -2.26 3.10 -9.42
C LEU A 131 -3.61 3.81 -9.58
N ASN A 132 -4.41 3.79 -8.51
CA ASN A 132 -5.61 4.61 -8.39
C ASN A 132 -5.43 5.62 -7.25
N LYS A 133 -5.36 6.90 -7.62
CA LYS A 133 -5.19 8.01 -6.69
C LYS A 133 -6.55 8.42 -6.12
N ILE A 134 -6.81 8.02 -4.89
CA ILE A 134 -8.03 8.43 -4.19
C ILE A 134 -7.81 9.85 -3.69
N GLY A 135 -8.63 10.78 -4.19
CA GLY A 135 -8.61 12.16 -3.73
C GLY A 135 -8.77 12.22 -2.22
N SER A 136 -7.86 12.93 -1.55
CA SER A 136 -8.02 13.36 -0.17
C SER A 136 -9.24 14.27 -0.15
N SER A 137 -10.44 13.71 0.04
CA SER A 137 -11.63 14.55 0.21
C SER A 137 -11.38 15.35 1.48
N THR A 138 -11.21 16.66 1.27
CA THR A 138 -11.11 17.73 2.26
C THR A 138 -12.02 17.52 3.45
#